data_AF-A0AAN8I8S1-F1
#
_entry.id   AF-A0AAN8I8S1-F1
#
_cell.length_a   1.000
_cell.length_b   1.000
_cell.length_c   1.000
_cell.angle_alpha   90.00
_cell.angle_beta   90.00
_cell.angle_gamma   90.00
#
_symmetry.space_group_name_H-M   'P 1'
#
loop_
_entity.id
_entity.type
_entity.pdbx_description
1 polymer ?
#
loop_
_entity_poly.entity_id
_entity_poly.type
_entity_poly.pdbx_seq_one_letter_code
_entity_poly.pdbx_strand_id
1 'polypeptide(L)'
;MQRLLLLLLAIRNVIPYKPVSVIHPVHITVPLPLEDGTEELKNPFGLSILKVRPVIDLALDDAYRKFQYVPPDSMAVTYRDSRLSDAHGPNVAIQQLVKV
;
A
#
# COMPACT_ATOMS: atom_id res chain seq x y z
N MET A 1 -7.10 -7.30 33.72
CA MET A 1 -7.96 -6.64 32.71
C MET A 1 -7.16 -5.88 31.63
N GLN A 2 -6.09 -5.16 31.96
CA GLN A 2 -5.32 -4.34 30.97
C GLN A 2 -4.50 -5.15 29.94
N ARG A 3 -4.00 -6.34 30.29
CA ARG A 3 -3.21 -7.20 29.38
C ARG A 3 -4.03 -7.80 28.23
N LEU A 4 -5.33 -8.05 28.44
CA LEU A 4 -6.22 -8.58 27.40
C LEU A 4 -6.55 -7.51 26.34
N LEU A 5 -6.65 -6.25 26.78
CA LEU A 5 -6.87 -5.10 25.90
C LEU A 5 -5.67 -4.86 24.96
N LEU A 6 -4.44 -5.02 25.47
CA LEU A 6 -3.22 -4.91 24.68
C LEU A 6 -3.11 -6.03 23.63
N LEU A 7 -3.53 -7.26 23.96
CA LEU A 7 -3.54 -8.38 23.01
C LEU A 7 -4.57 -8.17 21.88
N LEU A 8 -5.77 -7.69 22.22
CA LEU A 8 -6.81 -7.34 21.25
C LEU A 8 -6.42 -6.14 20.37
N LEU A 9 -5.69 -5.16 20.91
CA LEU A 9 -5.11 -4.06 20.14
C LEU A 9 -3.99 -4.53 19.20
N ALA A 10 -3.17 -5.50 19.63
CA ALA A 10 -2.14 -6.11 18.78
C ALA A 10 -2.74 -6.90 17.61
N ILE A 11 -3.88 -7.58 17.80
CA ILE A 11 -4.59 -8.30 16.73
C ILE A 11 -5.26 -7.33 15.74
N ARG A 12 -5.71 -6.15 16.18
CA ARG A 12 -6.41 -5.17 15.32
C ARG A 12 -5.54 -4.50 14.24
N ASN A 13 -4.22 -4.52 14.37
CA ASN A 13 -3.30 -3.87 13.42
C ASN A 13 -2.45 -4.85 12.60
N VAL A 14 -2.75 -6.15 12.64
CA VAL A 14 -2.19 -7.08 11.67
C VAL A 14 -2.99 -6.90 10.39
N ILE A 15 -2.48 -6.07 9.47
CA ILE A 15 -2.95 -6.07 8.09
C ILE A 15 -2.84 -7.52 7.62
N PRO A 16 -3.95 -8.22 7.32
CA PRO A 16 -3.87 -9.61 6.93
C PRO A 16 -2.98 -9.69 5.70
N TYR A 17 -1.94 -10.52 5.78
CA TYR A 17 -1.12 -10.85 4.63
C TYR A 17 -2.05 -11.44 3.58
N LYS A 18 -2.32 -10.69 2.51
CA LYS A 18 -3.02 -11.25 1.34
C LYS A 18 -2.02 -12.17 0.63
N PRO A 19 -2.33 -13.46 0.47
CA PRO A 19 -1.48 -14.35 -0.29
C PRO A 19 -1.33 -13.79 -1.71
N VAL A 20 -0.13 -13.90 -2.27
CA VAL A 20 0.17 -13.49 -3.64
C VAL A 20 0.42 -14.75 -4.45
N SER A 21 -0.18 -14.83 -5.65
CA SER A 21 0.02 -15.93 -6.57
C SER A 21 1.50 -16.06 -6.91
N VAL A 22 2.08 -17.21 -6.60
CA VAL A 22 3.46 -17.55 -6.99
C VAL A 22 3.60 -17.79 -8.49
N ILE A 23 2.50 -18.10 -9.18
CA ILE A 23 2.49 -18.43 -10.61
C ILE A 23 2.35 -17.16 -11.46
N HIS A 24 1.53 -16.20 -11.02
CA HIS A 24 1.25 -14.96 -11.75
C HIS A 24 1.47 -13.73 -10.84
N PRO A 25 2.68 -13.50 -10.32
CA PRO A 25 2.92 -12.40 -9.39
C PRO A 25 3.01 -11.05 -10.12
N VAL A 26 2.25 -10.07 -9.65
CA VAL A 26 2.35 -8.66 -10.04
C VAL A 26 2.59 -7.83 -8.79
N HIS A 27 3.72 -7.14 -8.71
CA HIS A 27 4.05 -6.27 -7.58
C HIS A 27 3.83 -4.81 -7.95
N ILE A 28 2.96 -4.13 -7.20
CA ILE A 28 2.62 -2.73 -7.40
C ILE A 28 3.17 -1.93 -6.21
N THR A 29 4.05 -0.98 -6.48
CA THR A 29 4.60 -0.09 -5.45
C THR A 29 3.96 1.29 -5.55
N VAL A 30 3.50 1.81 -4.41
CA VAL A 30 2.85 3.11 -4.30
C VAL A 30 3.67 4.00 -3.35
N PRO A 31 4.63 4.78 -3.89
CA PRO A 31 5.47 5.68 -3.12
C PRO A 31 4.81 7.07 -3.01
N LEU A 32 3.84 7.19 -2.10
CA LEU A 32 3.14 8.45 -1.82
C LEU A 32 3.43 8.89 -0.39
N PRO A 33 3.28 10.17 -0.04
CA PRO A 33 3.41 10.58 1.34
C PRO A 33 2.31 9.92 2.18
N LEU A 34 2.58 9.64 3.44
CA LEU A 34 1.57 9.05 4.33
C LEU A 34 0.33 9.94 4.43
N GLU A 35 0.55 11.25 4.58
CA GLU A 35 -0.46 12.31 4.66
C GLU A 35 -0.17 13.39 3.61
N ASP A 36 -1.10 14.31 3.40
CA ASP A 36 -1.01 15.29 2.30
C ASP A 36 0.18 16.25 2.41
N GLY A 37 0.63 16.50 3.65
CA GLY A 37 1.58 17.56 3.99
C GLY A 37 0.95 18.96 3.92
N THR A 38 1.69 19.96 4.42
CA THR A 38 1.24 21.35 4.44
C THR A 38 1.77 22.18 3.26
N GLU A 39 2.72 21.64 2.49
CA GLU A 39 3.37 22.33 1.39
C GLU A 39 2.71 21.98 0.05
N GLU A 40 1.78 22.83 -0.39
CA GLU A 40 0.97 22.63 -1.60
C GLU A 40 1.82 22.43 -2.87
N LEU A 41 2.98 23.10 -2.97
CA LEU A 41 3.90 22.97 -4.11
C LEU A 41 4.57 21.59 -4.22
N LYS A 42 4.72 20.85 -3.11
CA LYS A 42 5.32 19.51 -3.11
C LYS A 42 4.30 18.42 -3.42
N ASN A 43 3.02 18.69 -3.18
CA ASN A 43 1.91 17.76 -3.43
C ASN A 43 0.75 18.49 -4.12
N PRO A 44 0.92 18.92 -5.38
CA PRO A 44 -0.07 19.73 -6.07
C PRO A 44 -1.41 19.02 -6.28
N PHE A 45 -1.44 17.69 -6.16
CA PHE A 45 -2.64 16.87 -6.30
C PHE A 45 -3.23 16.42 -4.95
N GLY A 46 -2.60 16.79 -3.84
CA GLY A 46 -3.02 16.39 -2.50
C GLY A 46 -3.18 14.87 -2.34
N LEU A 47 -2.35 14.08 -3.02
CA LEU A 47 -2.40 12.62 -2.96
C LEU A 47 -1.60 12.12 -1.77
N SER A 48 -2.18 11.19 -1.03
CA SER A 48 -1.54 10.52 0.10
C SER A 48 -1.95 9.06 0.15
N ILE A 49 -1.13 8.23 0.80
CA ILE A 49 -1.39 6.80 0.97
C ILE A 49 -2.79 6.57 1.54
N LEU A 50 -3.19 7.37 2.54
CA LEU A 50 -4.48 7.25 3.19
C LEU A 50 -5.66 7.51 2.24
N LYS A 51 -5.50 8.43 1.28
CA LYS A 51 -6.54 8.72 0.27
C LYS A 51 -6.60 7.69 -0.84
N VAL A 52 -5.45 7.24 -1.34
CA VAL A 52 -5.44 6.34 -2.51
C VAL A 52 -5.72 4.89 -2.14
N ARG A 53 -5.41 4.45 -0.91
CA ARG A 53 -5.60 3.06 -0.48
C ARG A 53 -7.01 2.53 -0.75
N PRO A 54 -8.11 3.17 -0.31
CA PRO A 54 -9.45 2.65 -0.57
C PRO A 54 -9.80 2.57 -2.06
N VAL A 55 -9.30 3.50 -2.88
CA VAL A 55 -9.53 3.49 -4.34
C VAL A 55 -8.77 2.34 -5.00
N ILE A 56 -7.53 2.09 -4.58
CA ILE A 56 -6.72 0.97 -5.06
C ILE A 56 -7.35 -0.35 -4.63
N ASP A 57 -7.81 -0.47 -3.39
CA ASP A 57 -8.48 -1.69 -2.89
C ASP A 57 -9.72 -2.02 -3.72
N LEU A 58 -10.53 -1.01 -4.07
CA LEU A 58 -11.67 -1.17 -4.96
C LEU A 58 -11.25 -1.57 -6.38
N ALA A 59 -10.21 -0.94 -6.93
CA ALA A 59 -9.69 -1.25 -8.26
C ALA A 59 -9.15 -2.69 -8.36
N LEU A 60 -8.50 -3.19 -7.30
CA LEU A 60 -8.08 -4.59 -7.23
C LEU A 60 -9.28 -5.54 -7.23
N ASP A 61 -10.31 -5.25 -6.44
CA ASP A 61 -11.53 -6.08 -6.40
C ASP A 61 -12.21 -6.13 -7.77
N ASP A 62 -12.34 -4.97 -8.43
CA ASP A 62 -12.87 -4.86 -9.79
C ASP A 62 -12.02 -5.68 -10.78
N ALA A 63 -10.68 -5.58 -10.72
CA ALA A 63 -9.79 -6.31 -11.59
C ALA A 63 -9.91 -7.84 -11.43
N TYR A 64 -10.05 -8.34 -10.20
CA TYR A 64 -10.19 -9.77 -9.94
C TYR A 64 -11.58 -10.32 -10.24
N ARG A 65 -12.63 -9.58 -9.84
CA ARG A 65 -13.98 -10.14 -9.76
C ARG A 65 -14.89 -9.65 -10.88
N LYS A 66 -14.88 -8.34 -11.13
CA LYS A 66 -15.81 -7.71 -12.07
C LYS A 66 -15.34 -7.87 -13.51
N PHE A 67 -14.06 -7.62 -13.75
CA PHE A 67 -13.48 -7.66 -15.10
C PHE A 67 -12.65 -8.91 -15.36
N GLN A 68 -12.20 -9.59 -14.29
CA GLN A 68 -11.39 -10.82 -14.37
C GLN A 68 -10.14 -10.66 -15.26
N TYR A 69 -9.49 -9.49 -15.19
CA TYR A 69 -8.28 -9.19 -15.98
C TYR A 69 -7.10 -10.08 -15.60
N VAL A 70 -7.03 -10.48 -14.32
CA VAL A 70 -5.98 -11.33 -13.78
C VAL A 70 -6.58 -12.35 -12.82
N PRO A 71 -5.93 -13.51 -12.60
CA PRO A 71 -6.39 -14.48 -11.61
C PRO A 71 -6.46 -13.86 -10.21
N PRO A 72 -7.35 -14.34 -9.33
CA PRO A 72 -7.37 -13.94 -7.93
C PRO A 72 -5.99 -14.01 -7.28
N ASP A 73 -5.75 -13.13 -6.32
CA ASP A 73 -4.50 -13.08 -5.53
C ASP A 73 -3.23 -12.83 -6.35
N SER A 74 -3.32 -12.44 -7.62
CA SER A 74 -2.13 -12.22 -8.46
C SER A 74 -1.33 -10.94 -8.15
N MET A 75 -1.93 -9.96 -7.47
CA MET A 75 -1.34 -8.64 -7.27
C MET A 75 -1.05 -8.34 -5.80
N ALA A 76 0.17 -7.88 -5.55
CA ALA A 76 0.68 -7.43 -4.25
C ALA A 76 0.90 -5.93 -4.25
N VAL A 77 0.13 -5.17 -3.48
CA VAL A 77 0.33 -3.72 -3.35
C VAL A 77 1.16 -3.40 -2.12
N THR A 78 2.25 -2.66 -2.32
CA THR A 78 3.11 -2.16 -1.25
C THR A 78 3.05 -0.64 -1.20
N TYR A 79 2.63 -0.12 -0.05
CA TYR A 79 2.68 1.32 0.24
C TYR A 79 4.00 1.67 0.92
N ARG A 80 4.63 2.76 0.45
CA ARG A 80 5.87 3.30 1.01
C ARG A 80 5.73 4.80 1.16
N ASP A 81 5.95 5.28 2.38
CA ASP A 81 5.90 6.71 2.66
C ASP A 81 7.06 7.41 1.94
N SER A 82 6.73 8.27 0.97
CA SER A 82 7.72 9.06 0.23
C SER A 82 8.21 10.28 0.99
N ARG A 83 7.55 10.64 2.11
CA ARG A 83 7.85 11.81 2.94
C ARG A 83 7.92 13.14 2.19
N LEU A 84 7.19 13.26 1.06
CA LEU A 84 7.25 14.43 0.18
C LEU A 84 8.68 14.85 -0.18
N SER A 85 9.56 13.87 -0.37
CA SER A 85 10.99 14.11 -0.60
C SER A 85 11.45 13.41 -1.86
N ASP A 86 12.03 14.20 -2.77
CA ASP A 86 12.57 13.76 -4.05
C ASP A 86 13.77 12.82 -3.88
N ALA A 87 14.45 12.88 -2.73
CA ALA A 87 15.51 11.96 -2.37
C ALA A 87 14.96 10.70 -1.68
N HIS A 88 13.92 10.81 -0.84
CA HIS A 88 13.41 9.67 -0.10
C HIS A 88 12.49 8.78 -0.95
N GLY A 89 11.58 9.38 -1.72
CA GLY A 89 10.59 8.69 -2.54
C GLY A 89 11.18 7.64 -3.48
N PRO A 90 12.15 8.00 -4.33
CA PRO A 90 12.80 7.02 -5.22
C PRO A 90 13.53 5.92 -4.43
N ASN A 91 14.19 6.26 -3.33
CA ASN A 91 14.93 5.31 -2.52
C ASN A 91 14.03 4.24 -1.88
N VAL A 92 12.87 4.64 -1.34
CA VAL A 92 11.93 3.66 -0.75
C VAL A 92 11.30 2.76 -1.81
N ALA A 93 11.16 3.25 -3.05
CA ALA A 93 10.71 2.43 -4.18
C ALA A 93 11.78 1.43 -4.61
N ILE A 94 13.05 1.85 -4.73
CA ILE A 94 14.16 0.96 -5.09
C ILE A 94 14.42 -0.09 -4.01
N GLN A 95 14.41 0.28 -2.74
CA GLN A 95 14.61 -0.66 -1.62
C GLN A 95 13.56 -1.77 -1.59
N GLN A 96 12.38 -1.54 -2.16
CA GLN A 96 11.36 -2.57 -2.29
C GLN A 96 11.76 -3.67 -3.30
N LEU A 97 12.57 -3.34 -4.31
CA LEU A 97 13.06 -4.29 -5.31
C LEU A 97 14.29 -5.08 -4.85
N VAL A 98 15.07 -4.52 -3.91
CA VAL A 98 16.34 -5.12 -3.46
C VAL A 98 16.15 -6.11 -2.31
N LYS A 99 15.02 -6.05 -1.58
CA LYS A 99 14.67 -7.06 -0.57
C LYS A 99 14.15 -8.34 -1.26
N VAL A 100 15.08 -9.13 -1.79
CA VAL A 100 14.88 -10.53 -2.19
C VAL A 100 15.48 -11.43 -1.12
#